data_AF-X0XG07-F1
#
_entry.id   AF-X0XG07-F1
#
_cell.length_a   1.000
_cell.length_b   1.000
_cell.length_c   1.000
_cell.angle_alpha   90.00
_cell.angle_beta   90.00
_cell.angle_gamma   90.00
#
_symmetry.space_group_name_H-M   'P 1'
#
loop_
_entity.id
_entity.type
_entity.pdbx_description
1 polymer ?
#
loop_
_entity_poly.entity_id
_entity_poly.type
_entity_poly.pdbx_seq_one_letter_code
_entity_poly.pdbx_strand_id
1 'polypeptide(L)'
;SYSSCSVTGNSSVGGLVGDNWYYEGTVSNSYSTGSVTGSTQVGGLVGVNYYGSVTHSYSTGSVSGGSRVGGLVGYNTDTVSNSFWDRVTSGMEESDEGTGNTTAEMQDIATFSGAGWNIIAVANPGMRNSSYIWNIVTEQTYPFLSWQSV
;
A
#
# COMPACT_ATOMS: atom_id res chain seq x y z
N SER A 1 8.35 4.44 3.34
CA SER A 1 9.16 3.19 3.38
C SER A 1 8.66 2.20 2.34
N TYR A 2 9.39 1.14 2.03
CA TYR A 2 8.88 0.13 1.10
C TYR A 2 9.38 -1.28 1.40
N SER A 3 8.60 -2.28 0.98
CA SER A 3 8.93 -3.69 1.07
C SER A 3 8.53 -4.41 -0.22
N SER A 4 9.37 -5.32 -0.69
CA SER A 4 9.07 -6.27 -1.77
C SER A 4 9.18 -7.72 -1.30
N CYS A 5 9.40 -7.94 -0.01
CA CYS A 5 9.58 -9.26 0.57
C CYS A 5 8.26 -10.01 0.68
N SER A 6 8.30 -11.32 0.41
CA SER A 6 7.16 -12.18 0.71
C SER A 6 7.10 -12.49 2.21
N VAL A 7 5.92 -12.35 2.81
CA VAL A 7 5.68 -12.51 4.25
C VAL A 7 4.73 -13.68 4.47
N THR A 8 5.10 -14.58 5.40
CA THR A 8 4.23 -15.67 5.86
C THR A 8 4.16 -15.65 7.37
N GLY A 9 2.94 -15.63 7.92
CA GLY A 9 2.71 -15.60 9.36
C GLY A 9 1.41 -16.30 9.76
N ASN A 10 1.04 -16.20 11.04
CA ASN A 10 -0.22 -16.77 11.52
C ASN A 10 -1.30 -15.69 11.75
N SER A 11 -0.99 -14.68 12.57
CA SER A 11 -1.87 -13.55 12.89
C SER A 11 -1.15 -12.24 12.65
N SER A 12 -1.91 -11.17 12.37
CA SER A 12 -1.39 -9.80 12.18
C SER A 12 -0.27 -9.75 11.15
N VAL A 13 -0.58 -10.20 9.93
CA VAL A 13 0.41 -10.33 8.86
C VAL A 13 0.23 -9.19 7.86
N GLY A 14 1.18 -8.26 7.83
CA GLY A 14 1.23 -7.21 6.81
C GLY A 14 2.49 -7.29 5.97
N GLY A 15 2.39 -6.89 4.71
CA GLY A 15 3.55 -6.85 3.80
C GLY A 15 4.64 -5.86 4.21
N LEU A 16 4.27 -4.84 5.00
CA LEU A 16 5.20 -3.89 5.60
C LEU A 16 5.10 -3.83 7.13
N VAL A 17 3.89 -3.86 7.69
CA VAL A 17 3.66 -3.71 9.14
C VAL A 17 2.71 -4.79 9.64
N GLY A 18 3.10 -5.57 10.65
CA GLY A 18 2.22 -6.55 11.28
C GLY A 18 1.11 -5.86 12.08
N ASP A 19 1.49 -5.12 13.13
CA ASP A 19 0.61 -4.36 13.99
C ASP A 19 1.05 -2.89 14.06
N ASN A 20 0.18 -1.96 13.67
CA ASN A 20 0.31 -0.54 13.93
C ASN A 20 -0.54 -0.21 15.16
N TRP A 21 0.10 -0.04 16.31
CA TRP A 21 -0.57 0.14 17.60
C TRP A 21 -0.35 1.56 18.14
N TYR A 22 -1.36 2.10 18.81
CA TYR A 22 -1.35 3.38 19.56
C TYR A 22 -1.54 4.64 18.71
N TYR A 23 -2.05 5.71 19.34
CA TYR A 23 -2.36 7.02 18.71
C TYR A 23 -1.20 7.73 18.02
N GLU A 24 0.04 7.27 18.23
CA GLU A 24 1.26 7.80 17.59
C GLU A 24 1.78 6.90 16.45
N GLY A 25 1.17 5.72 16.25
CA GLY A 25 1.51 4.79 15.19
C GLY A 25 1.16 5.37 13.82
N THR A 26 2.19 5.69 13.02
CA THR A 26 2.01 6.31 11.71
C THR A 26 2.65 5.47 10.60
N VAL A 27 1.82 4.99 9.67
CA VAL A 27 2.26 4.41 8.40
C VAL A 27 1.95 5.42 7.31
N SER A 28 2.97 6.14 6.85
CA SER A 28 2.81 7.16 5.81
C SER A 28 3.81 6.99 4.68
N ASN A 29 3.41 7.41 3.48
CA ASN A 29 4.26 7.42 2.28
C ASN A 29 5.00 6.08 2.09
N SER A 30 4.23 5.00 2.14
CA SER A 30 4.78 3.65 2.20
C SER A 30 4.08 2.66 1.29
N TYR A 31 4.80 1.62 0.86
CA TYR A 31 4.16 0.60 0.02
C TYR A 31 4.72 -0.81 0.22
N SER A 32 3.94 -1.80 -0.18
CA SER A 32 4.35 -3.21 -0.23
C SER A 32 3.96 -3.86 -1.56
N THR A 33 4.91 -4.56 -2.19
CA THR A 33 4.67 -5.32 -3.43
C THR A 33 4.85 -6.82 -3.26
N GLY A 34 5.36 -7.26 -2.10
CA GLY A 34 5.57 -8.67 -1.82
C GLY A 34 4.28 -9.42 -1.46
N SER A 35 4.24 -10.72 -1.73
CA SER A 35 3.09 -11.56 -1.37
C SER A 35 2.91 -11.69 0.14
N VAL A 36 1.67 -11.73 0.62
CA VAL A 36 1.36 -11.84 2.04
C VAL A 36 0.45 -13.04 2.27
N THR A 37 0.88 -13.99 3.10
CA THR A 37 0.10 -15.17 3.48
C THR A 37 -0.03 -15.27 4.99
N GLY A 38 -1.26 -15.42 5.50
CA GLY A 38 -1.51 -15.60 6.93
C GLY A 38 -2.81 -16.35 7.23
N SER A 39 -3.10 -16.59 8.52
CA SER A 39 -4.36 -17.23 8.94
C SER A 39 -5.45 -16.22 9.25
N THR A 40 -5.12 -15.16 10.01
CA THR A 40 -6.07 -14.11 10.42
C THR A 40 -5.43 -12.73 10.39
N GLN A 41 -6.22 -11.68 10.12
CA GLN A 41 -5.79 -10.28 10.14
C GLN A 41 -4.61 -10.07 9.19
N VAL A 42 -4.88 -10.29 7.90
CA VAL A 42 -3.87 -10.29 6.84
C VAL A 42 -4.14 -9.11 5.92
N GLY A 43 -3.17 -8.21 5.79
CA GLY A 43 -3.28 -7.05 4.90
C GLY A 43 -2.11 -6.96 3.93
N GLY A 44 -2.37 -6.49 2.70
CA GLY A 44 -1.29 -6.28 1.72
C GLY A 44 -0.21 -5.33 2.20
N LEU A 45 -0.56 -4.32 3.01
CA LEU A 45 0.38 -3.39 3.65
C LEU A 45 0.46 -3.60 5.17
N VAL A 46 -0.69 -3.55 5.84
CA VAL A 46 -0.78 -3.57 7.32
C VAL A 46 -1.68 -4.73 7.75
N GLY A 47 -1.18 -5.62 8.61
CA GLY A 47 -2.01 -6.69 9.18
C GLY A 47 -3.13 -6.12 10.03
N VAL A 48 -2.76 -5.33 11.03
CA VAL A 48 -3.67 -4.69 11.97
C VAL A 48 -3.33 -3.21 12.19
N ASN A 49 -4.33 -2.34 12.14
CA ASN A 49 -4.23 -0.94 12.53
C ASN A 49 -5.12 -0.66 13.77
N TYR A 50 -4.51 -0.67 14.96
CA TYR A 50 -5.15 -0.37 16.24
C TYR A 50 -4.79 1.04 16.71
N TYR A 51 -5.74 1.97 16.55
CA TYR A 51 -5.60 3.37 16.96
C TYR A 51 -4.47 4.14 16.27
N GLY A 52 -3.91 3.61 15.17
CA GLY A 52 -2.89 4.28 14.37
C GLY A 52 -3.47 4.89 13.10
N SER A 53 -2.63 5.58 12.32
CA SER A 53 -3.02 6.14 11.02
C SER A 53 -2.24 5.51 9.86
N VAL A 54 -2.94 5.24 8.77
CA VAL A 54 -2.35 4.80 7.50
C VAL A 54 -2.70 5.81 6.42
N THR A 55 -1.69 6.47 5.85
CA THR A 55 -1.89 7.55 4.87
C THR A 55 -0.94 7.48 3.69
N HIS A 56 -1.39 7.91 2.50
CA HIS A 56 -0.56 7.99 1.29
C HIS A 56 0.26 6.72 1.06
N SER A 57 -0.37 5.57 1.23
CA SER A 57 0.30 4.28 1.19
C SER A 57 -0.42 3.31 0.29
N TYR A 58 0.28 2.32 -0.25
CA TYR A 58 -0.36 1.36 -1.14
C TYR A 58 0.19 -0.07 -1.06
N SER A 59 -0.56 -1.02 -1.62
CA SER A 59 -0.08 -2.38 -1.80
C SER A 59 -0.48 -2.99 -3.14
N THR A 60 0.36 -3.89 -3.66
CA THR A 60 0.13 -4.58 -4.94
C THR A 60 0.43 -6.07 -4.89
N GLY A 61 1.01 -6.58 -3.79
CA GLY A 61 1.29 -8.01 -3.65
C GLY A 61 0.02 -8.84 -3.46
N SER A 62 0.05 -10.10 -3.92
CA SER A 62 -1.03 -11.06 -3.68
C SER A 62 -1.24 -11.29 -2.19
N VAL A 63 -2.49 -11.28 -1.73
CA VAL A 63 -2.84 -11.49 -0.32
C VAL A 63 -3.65 -12.79 -0.19
N SER A 64 -3.34 -13.62 0.81
CA SER A 64 -4.09 -14.84 1.09
C SER A 64 -4.23 -15.05 2.60
N GLY A 65 -5.43 -15.38 3.05
CA GLY A 65 -5.65 -15.83 4.42
C GLY A 65 -7.04 -16.36 4.70
N GLY A 66 -7.31 -16.70 5.97
CA GLY A 66 -8.55 -17.35 6.39
C GLY A 66 -9.64 -16.38 6.87
N SER A 67 -9.30 -15.39 7.69
CA SER A 67 -10.27 -14.42 8.23
C SER A 67 -9.68 -13.01 8.36
N ARG A 68 -10.52 -11.98 8.17
CA ARG A 68 -10.09 -10.55 8.18
C ARG A 68 -8.89 -10.33 7.24
N VAL A 69 -9.14 -10.55 5.95
CA VAL A 69 -8.14 -10.45 4.90
C VAL A 69 -8.51 -9.24 4.05
N GLY A 70 -7.57 -8.32 3.87
CA GLY A 70 -7.80 -7.10 3.11
C GLY A 70 -6.69 -6.82 2.13
N GLY A 71 -7.07 -6.23 0.99
CA GLY A 71 -6.13 -5.79 -0.03
C GLY A 71 -5.07 -4.84 0.52
N LEU A 72 -5.43 -3.90 1.40
CA LEU A 72 -4.51 -2.96 2.04
C LEU A 72 -4.31 -3.25 3.53
N VAL A 73 -5.40 -3.31 4.30
CA VAL A 73 -5.40 -3.52 5.75
C VAL A 73 -6.29 -4.70 6.11
N GLY A 74 -5.79 -5.63 6.93
CA GLY A 74 -6.54 -6.82 7.35
C GLY A 74 -7.61 -6.52 8.40
N TYR A 75 -7.26 -5.71 9.41
CA TYR A 75 -8.21 -5.23 10.42
C TYR A 75 -7.83 -3.83 10.90
N ASN A 76 -8.80 -2.95 11.05
CA ASN A 76 -8.65 -1.54 11.30
C ASN A 76 -9.68 -1.04 12.32
N THR A 77 -9.25 -0.22 13.26
CA THR A 77 -10.14 0.44 14.23
C THR A 77 -10.00 1.95 14.25
N ASP A 78 -9.29 2.53 13.27
CA ASP A 78 -9.01 3.96 13.19
C ASP A 78 -8.85 4.39 11.72
N THR A 79 -8.07 5.41 11.42
CA THR A 79 -8.13 6.11 10.13
C THR A 79 -7.16 5.54 9.10
N VAL A 80 -7.71 5.10 7.96
CA VAL A 80 -6.97 4.87 6.72
C VAL A 80 -7.45 5.86 5.66
N SER A 81 -6.56 6.72 5.17
CA SER A 81 -6.93 7.75 4.18
C SER A 81 -5.92 7.85 3.04
N ASN A 82 -6.39 8.27 1.85
CA ASN A 82 -5.57 8.46 0.65
C ASN A 82 -4.64 7.27 0.37
N SER A 83 -5.12 6.05 0.63
CA SER A 83 -4.31 4.82 0.58
C SER A 83 -5.03 3.76 -0.23
N PHE A 84 -4.27 2.97 -0.99
CA PHE A 84 -4.80 2.20 -2.11
C PHE A 84 -4.31 0.76 -2.13
N TRP A 85 -5.06 -0.14 -2.74
CA TRP A 85 -4.52 -1.44 -3.14
C TRP A 85 -4.88 -1.74 -4.59
N ASP A 86 -4.04 -2.51 -5.25
CA ASP A 86 -4.36 -3.08 -6.55
C ASP A 86 -5.25 -4.32 -6.35
N ARG A 87 -6.54 -4.22 -6.66
CA ARG A 87 -7.51 -5.31 -6.49
C ARG A 87 -7.26 -6.48 -7.45
N VAL A 88 -6.59 -6.23 -8.58
CA VAL A 88 -6.30 -7.24 -9.60
C VAL A 88 -5.10 -8.08 -9.16
N THR A 89 -3.98 -7.46 -8.80
CA THR A 89 -2.76 -8.19 -8.43
C THR A 89 -2.80 -8.74 -7.01
N SER A 90 -3.53 -8.09 -6.09
CA SER A 90 -3.73 -8.62 -4.74
C SER A 90 -4.62 -9.86 -4.71
N GLY A 91 -5.51 -10.01 -5.70
CA GLY A 91 -6.60 -10.99 -5.68
C GLY A 91 -7.69 -10.68 -4.65
N MET A 92 -7.72 -9.45 -4.11
CA MET A 92 -8.65 -9.02 -3.07
C MET A 92 -9.64 -7.98 -3.62
N GLU A 93 -10.93 -8.28 -3.51
CA GLU A 93 -12.01 -7.32 -3.83
C GLU A 93 -12.25 -6.32 -2.70
N GLU A 94 -11.91 -6.68 -1.47
CA GLU A 94 -12.19 -5.89 -0.27
C GLU A 94 -10.93 -5.65 0.57
N SER A 95 -11.02 -4.65 1.43
CA SER A 95 -10.06 -4.30 2.48
C SER A 95 -10.87 -3.65 3.60
N ASP A 96 -10.40 -3.75 4.84
CA ASP A 96 -11.16 -3.17 5.97
C ASP A 96 -11.29 -1.64 5.84
N GLU A 97 -10.29 -1.00 5.23
CA GLU A 97 -10.37 0.38 4.75
C GLU A 97 -9.35 0.65 3.62
N GLY A 98 -9.39 1.86 3.05
CA GLY A 98 -8.65 2.29 1.86
C GLY A 98 -9.52 2.27 0.60
N THR A 99 -8.90 2.45 -0.56
CA THR A 99 -9.59 2.34 -1.85
C THR A 99 -8.93 1.32 -2.77
N GLY A 100 -9.69 0.31 -3.18
CA GLY A 100 -9.23 -0.68 -4.15
C GLY A 100 -9.33 -0.11 -5.55
N ASN A 101 -8.26 -0.24 -6.32
CA ASN A 101 -8.16 0.25 -7.68
C ASN A 101 -7.68 -0.89 -8.59
N THR A 102 -8.02 -0.82 -9.86
CA THR A 102 -7.44 -1.70 -10.89
C THR A 102 -5.97 -1.36 -11.11
N THR A 103 -5.22 -2.27 -11.73
CA THR A 103 -3.83 -2.01 -12.13
C THR A 103 -3.68 -0.76 -13.01
N ALA A 104 -4.62 -0.53 -13.92
CA ALA A 104 -4.59 0.67 -14.77
C ALA A 104 -4.76 1.96 -13.95
N GLU A 105 -5.72 1.98 -13.02
CA GLU A 105 -5.92 3.12 -12.11
C GLU A 105 -4.71 3.31 -11.17
N MET A 106 -4.09 2.22 -10.71
CA MET A 106 -2.88 2.26 -9.90
C MET A 106 -1.62 2.69 -10.67
N GLN A 107 -1.70 2.75 -11.99
CA GLN A 107 -0.66 3.27 -12.89
C GLN A 107 -1.02 4.64 -13.48
N ASP A 108 -2.20 5.18 -13.15
CA ASP A 108 -2.61 6.52 -13.54
C ASP A 108 -2.24 7.52 -12.43
N ILE A 109 -1.49 8.56 -12.80
CA ILE A 109 -1.14 9.64 -11.88
C ILE A 109 -2.39 10.34 -11.30
N ALA A 110 -3.48 10.45 -12.08
CA ALA A 110 -4.68 11.15 -11.66
C ALA A 110 -5.28 10.56 -10.38
N THR A 111 -5.21 9.23 -10.22
CA THR A 111 -5.62 8.50 -9.01
C THR A 111 -4.93 9.04 -7.75
N PHE A 112 -3.62 9.26 -7.84
CA PHE A 112 -2.81 9.67 -6.68
C PHE A 112 -2.82 11.18 -6.48
N SER A 113 -2.67 11.96 -7.55
CA SER A 113 -2.72 13.43 -7.45
C SER A 113 -4.10 13.92 -7.02
N GLY A 114 -5.17 13.25 -7.45
CA GLY A 114 -6.54 13.55 -7.04
C GLY A 114 -6.80 13.28 -5.54
N ALA A 115 -6.06 12.35 -4.96
CA ALA A 115 -6.07 12.05 -3.53
C ALA A 115 -5.04 12.85 -2.71
N GLY A 116 -4.43 13.90 -3.30
CA GLY A 116 -3.53 14.81 -2.60
C GLY A 116 -2.11 14.29 -2.37
N TRP A 117 -1.69 13.23 -3.08
CA TRP A 117 -0.31 12.76 -2.99
C TRP A 117 0.68 13.82 -3.49
N ASN A 118 1.82 13.96 -2.81
CA ASN A 118 2.96 14.73 -3.33
C ASN A 118 3.68 13.90 -4.42
N ILE A 119 3.07 13.83 -5.61
CA ILE A 119 3.46 12.98 -6.73
C ILE A 119 3.62 13.76 -8.04
N ILE A 120 4.53 13.31 -8.90
CA ILE A 120 4.73 13.86 -10.26
C ILE A 120 4.95 12.75 -11.30
N ALA A 121 4.50 13.00 -12.53
CA ALA A 121 4.76 12.12 -13.66
C ALA A 121 6.16 12.42 -14.23
N VAL A 122 6.92 11.37 -14.52
CA VAL A 122 8.25 11.45 -15.14
C VAL A 122 8.32 10.59 -16.38
N ALA A 123 9.20 10.94 -17.32
CA ALA A 123 9.29 10.24 -18.60
C ALA A 123 9.80 8.79 -18.49
N ASN A 124 10.63 8.49 -17.48
CA ASN A 124 11.12 7.15 -17.16
C ASN A 124 11.65 7.11 -15.72
N PRO A 125 11.88 5.91 -15.13
CA PRO A 125 12.31 5.79 -13.73
C PRO A 125 13.70 6.39 -13.42
N GLY A 126 14.50 6.71 -14.43
CA GLY A 126 15.81 7.36 -14.29
C GLY A 126 15.74 8.89 -14.20
N MET A 127 14.62 9.51 -14.59
CA MET A 127 14.42 10.97 -14.59
C MET A 127 13.62 11.44 -13.37
N ARG A 128 13.97 10.94 -12.18
CA ARG A 128 13.23 11.24 -10.95
C ARG A 128 13.33 12.71 -10.57
N ASN A 129 12.24 13.26 -10.05
CA ASN A 129 12.20 14.60 -9.50
C ASN A 129 12.17 14.54 -7.96
N SER A 130 13.31 14.87 -7.35
CA SER A 130 13.48 14.84 -5.89
C SER A 130 12.72 15.93 -5.13
N SER A 131 12.06 16.87 -5.82
CA SER A 131 11.16 17.85 -5.16
C SER A 131 9.82 17.24 -4.75
N TYR A 132 9.48 16.07 -5.28
CA TYR A 132 8.27 15.32 -4.92
C TYR A 132 8.65 14.12 -4.05
N ILE A 133 7.69 13.58 -3.29
CA ILE A 133 7.90 12.33 -2.55
C ILE A 133 7.83 11.14 -3.50
N TRP A 134 6.84 11.19 -4.39
CA TRP A 134 6.51 10.12 -5.30
C TRP A 134 6.74 10.53 -6.75
N ASN A 135 7.17 9.57 -7.57
CA ASN A 135 7.23 9.69 -9.02
C ASN A 135 6.44 8.53 -9.62
N ILE A 136 5.95 8.71 -10.84
CA ILE A 136 5.29 7.66 -11.60
C ILE A 136 5.60 7.82 -13.07
N VAL A 137 5.75 6.70 -13.79
CA VAL A 137 5.67 6.69 -15.25
C VAL A 137 4.26 6.19 -15.58
N THR A 138 3.39 7.12 -15.99
CA THR A 138 1.97 6.84 -16.25
C THR A 138 1.80 5.66 -17.19
N GLU A 139 0.84 4.78 -16.86
CA GLU A 139 0.51 3.54 -17.59
C GLU A 139 1.65 2.49 -17.65
N GLN A 140 2.76 2.70 -16.93
CA GLN A 140 3.93 1.80 -16.98
C GLN A 140 4.38 1.32 -15.61
N THR A 141 4.29 2.17 -14.58
CA THR A 141 4.77 1.84 -13.22
C THR A 141 3.75 2.20 -12.17
N TYR A 142 3.80 1.53 -11.02
CA TYR A 142 3.23 2.04 -9.78
C TYR A 142 4.02 3.26 -9.27
N PRO A 143 3.48 4.07 -8.35
CA PRO A 143 4.25 5.15 -7.72
C PRO A 143 5.51 4.63 -7.03
N PHE A 144 6.65 5.27 -7.27
CA PHE A 144 7.92 4.94 -6.64
C PHE A 144 8.51 6.15 -5.93
N LEU A 145 9.25 5.90 -4.84
CA LEU A 145 9.80 6.97 -4.01
C LEU A 145 10.96 7.68 -4.72
N SER A 146 11.09 8.98 -4.51
CA SER A 146 12.18 9.78 -5.11
C SER A 146 13.59 9.30 -4.73
N TRP A 147 13.72 8.67 -3.55
CA TRP A 147 15.00 8.22 -3.00
C TRP A 147 15.22 6.69 -3.04
N GLN A 148 14.26 5.89 -3.53
CA GLN A 148 14.51 4.45 -3.61
C GLN A 148 15.55 4.14 -4.69
N SER A 149 16.47 3.23 -4.43
CA SER A 149 17.44 2.74 -5.41
C SER A 149 16.75 2.11 -6.63
N VAL A 150 17.41 2.19 -7.78
CA VAL A 150 17.00 1.57 -9.04
C VAL A 150 17.50 0.13 -9.08
#